data_AF-A0A6J1M8Q0-F1
#
_entry.id   AF-A0A6J1M8Q0-F1
#
_cell.length_a   1.000
_cell.length_b   1.000
_cell.length_c   1.000
_cell.angle_alpha   90.00
_cell.angle_beta   90.00
_cell.angle_gamma   90.00
#
_symmetry.space_group_name_H-M   'P 1'
#
loop_
_entity.id
_entity.type
_entity.pdbx_description
1 polymer ?
#
loop_
_entity_poly.entity_id
_entity_poly.type
_entity_poly.pdbx_seq_one_letter_code
_entity_poly.pdbx_strand_id
1 'polypeptide(L)'
;MKPQALTLTSLLLALLLSQRLTPSFGSAVLISDMTMTMMVELSSRHPFCKMHTDRGDIQRMLLQSDPRRIRQVPRESVVELEEVCRRQGSYGHEFRGGLGFIYPGTKWCGPGTAATSYDDLGQHAREDRCCREHDMCPDVLNVGDCRRGLCNRGTFTRSHCDCDARFRRCLQAANTETANTLGAIFYNVVQVTCFQERSPCSAHQRAGYNQTEQETICAQWQYQPSEKYVPSQPRTS
;
A
#
# COMPACT_ATOMS: atom_id res chain seq x y z
N MET A 1 29.77 -39.53 -41.09
CA MET A 1 29.25 -39.06 -39.78
C MET A 1 28.12 -38.09 -40.08
N LYS A 2 26.85 -38.48 -39.86
CA LYS A 2 25.66 -37.63 -40.11
C LYS A 2 25.30 -36.89 -38.82
N PRO A 3 25.01 -35.57 -38.86
CA PRO A 3 24.58 -34.85 -37.68
C PRO A 3 23.15 -35.28 -37.32
N GLN A 4 22.93 -35.58 -36.03
CA GLN A 4 21.60 -35.85 -35.49
C GLN A 4 20.82 -34.54 -35.44
N ALA A 5 19.73 -34.46 -36.19
CA ALA A 5 18.77 -33.37 -36.11
C ALA A 5 17.97 -33.51 -34.80
N LEU A 6 18.19 -32.62 -33.84
CA LEU A 6 17.28 -32.48 -32.71
C LEU A 6 15.91 -32.01 -33.26
N THR A 7 14.88 -32.81 -33.04
CA THR A 7 13.52 -32.51 -33.46
C THR A 7 12.99 -31.29 -32.70
N LEU A 8 12.33 -30.37 -33.40
CA LEU A 8 11.75 -29.13 -32.83
C LEU A 8 10.85 -29.38 -31.61
N THR A 9 10.28 -30.58 -31.48
CA THR A 9 9.44 -31.01 -30.36
C THR A 9 10.18 -31.05 -29.02
N SER A 10 11.48 -31.40 -29.02
CA SER A 10 12.30 -31.43 -27.80
C SER A 10 12.70 -30.02 -27.33
N LEU A 11 12.83 -29.06 -28.26
CA LEU A 11 13.04 -27.65 -27.94
C LEU A 11 11.77 -27.00 -27.35
N LEU A 12 10.60 -27.35 -27.87
CA LEU A 12 9.31 -26.83 -27.37
C LEU A 12 9.00 -27.28 -25.93
N LEU A 13 9.35 -28.51 -25.54
CA LEU A 13 9.20 -28.97 -24.15
C LEU A 13 10.16 -28.23 -23.19
N ALA A 14 11.40 -27.96 -23.61
CA ALA A 14 12.36 -27.19 -22.80
C ALA A 14 11.95 -25.71 -22.64
N LEU A 15 11.26 -25.14 -23.65
CA LEU A 15 10.68 -23.80 -23.58
C LEU A 15 9.46 -23.71 -22.65
N LEU A 16 8.71 -24.79 -22.47
CA LEU A 16 7.60 -24.85 -21.51
C LEU A 16 8.07 -25.01 -20.06
N LEU A 17 9.24 -25.64 -19.82
CA LEU A 17 9.89 -25.73 -18.50
C LEU A 17 10.68 -24.46 -18.11
N SER A 18 10.84 -23.51 -19.04
CA SER A 18 11.48 -22.21 -18.78
C SER A 18 10.47 -21.07 -18.64
N GLN A 19 9.21 -21.38 -18.32
CA GLN A 19 8.43 -20.50 -17.46
C GLN A 19 9.18 -20.38 -16.13
N ARG A 20 10.21 -19.52 -16.11
CA ARG A 20 10.75 -18.94 -14.89
C ARG A 20 9.51 -18.60 -14.09
N LEU A 21 9.38 -19.14 -12.87
CA LEU A 21 8.53 -18.52 -11.89
C LEU A 21 8.93 -17.05 -11.94
N THR A 22 8.11 -16.20 -12.54
CA THR A 22 8.31 -14.77 -12.39
C THR A 22 8.19 -14.61 -10.89
N PRO A 23 9.28 -14.25 -10.17
CA PRO A 23 9.09 -13.90 -8.79
C PRO A 23 8.14 -12.73 -8.89
N SER A 24 6.90 -12.97 -8.46
CA SER A 24 5.97 -11.88 -8.25
C SER A 24 6.67 -11.03 -7.19
N PHE A 25 7.41 -10.03 -7.66
CA PHE A 25 8.19 -9.14 -6.82
C PHE A 25 7.18 -8.57 -5.86
N GLY A 26 7.23 -9.03 -4.61
CA GLY A 26 6.43 -8.47 -3.53
C GLY A 26 6.55 -6.96 -3.60
N SER A 27 5.46 -6.26 -3.24
CA SER A 27 5.52 -4.81 -3.17
C SER A 27 6.26 -4.44 -1.91
N ALA A 28 7.57 -4.64 -1.93
CA ALA A 28 8.46 -4.31 -0.83
C ALA A 28 8.91 -2.86 -0.96
N VAL A 29 8.97 -2.16 0.17
CA VAL A 29 9.65 -0.88 0.31
C VAL A 29 10.84 -1.09 1.24
N LEU A 30 11.99 -0.58 0.81
CA LEU A 30 13.25 -0.65 1.54
C LEU A 30 13.49 0.69 2.21
N ILE A 31 13.54 0.70 3.54
CA ILE A 31 13.78 1.90 4.34
C ILE A 31 15.12 1.71 5.03
N SER A 32 16.15 2.38 4.54
CA SER A 32 17.52 2.28 5.06
C SER A 32 17.92 3.58 5.74
N ASP A 33 18.82 3.50 6.71
CA ASP A 33 19.46 4.70 7.24
C ASP A 33 20.45 5.26 6.21
N MET A 34 20.78 6.55 6.31
CA MET A 34 21.66 7.21 5.36
C MET A 34 23.07 6.57 5.27
N THR A 35 23.53 5.84 6.30
CA THR A 35 24.85 5.19 6.30
C THR A 35 24.83 3.74 5.81
N MET A 36 23.65 3.23 5.41
CA MET A 36 23.45 1.84 4.95
C MET A 36 23.93 0.79 5.97
N THR A 37 23.79 1.10 7.26
CA THR A 37 24.15 0.20 8.36
C THR A 37 22.96 -0.58 8.89
N MET A 38 21.76 -0.08 8.63
CA MET A 38 20.50 -0.67 9.02
C MET A 38 19.45 -0.42 7.94
N MET A 39 18.62 -1.42 7.68
CA MET A 39 17.50 -1.31 6.76
C MET A 39 16.36 -2.19 7.22
N VAL A 40 15.13 -1.69 7.08
CA VAL A 40 13.91 -2.46 7.23
C VAL A 40 13.26 -2.65 5.86
N GLU A 41 12.95 -3.89 5.53
CA GLU A 41 12.17 -4.29 4.37
C GLU A 41 10.73 -4.51 4.81
N LEU A 42 9.80 -3.68 4.32
CA LEU A 42 8.37 -3.83 4.55
C LEU A 42 7.72 -4.41 3.31
N SER A 43 6.98 -5.50 3.46
CA SER A 43 6.41 -6.28 2.36
C SER A 43 4.94 -6.56 2.57
N SER A 44 4.20 -6.72 1.46
CA SER A 44 2.83 -7.23 1.47
C SER A 44 2.74 -8.75 1.68
N ARG A 45 3.87 -9.45 1.74
CA ARG A 45 3.95 -10.90 1.93
C ARG A 45 4.72 -11.22 3.19
N HIS A 46 4.37 -12.34 3.82
CA HIS A 46 5.11 -12.84 4.97
C HIS A 46 6.56 -13.22 4.58
N PRO A 47 7.58 -12.86 5.38
CA PRO A 47 7.49 -11.97 6.55
C PRO A 47 7.19 -10.54 6.13
N PHE A 48 6.16 -9.92 6.73
CA PHE A 48 5.71 -8.57 6.37
C PHE A 48 6.75 -7.48 6.71
N CYS A 49 7.68 -7.81 7.60
CA CYS A 49 8.80 -6.97 7.97
C CYS A 49 10.05 -7.82 8.14
N LYS A 50 11.19 -7.35 7.62
CA LYS A 50 12.49 -7.99 7.78
C LYS A 50 13.57 -6.94 8.04
N MET A 51 14.34 -7.14 9.12
CA MET A 51 15.50 -6.30 9.44
C MET A 51 16.75 -6.81 8.71
N HIS A 52 17.56 -5.87 8.23
CA HIS A 52 18.85 -6.10 7.61
C HIS A 52 19.90 -5.21 8.27
N THR A 53 21.03 -5.79 8.65
CA THR A 53 22.16 -5.09 9.30
C THR A 53 23.50 -5.37 8.62
N ASP A 54 23.54 -6.29 7.65
CA ASP A 54 24.73 -6.53 6.84
C ASP A 54 24.84 -5.44 5.76
N ARG A 55 25.91 -4.65 5.82
CA ARG A 55 26.12 -3.51 4.93
C ARG A 55 26.25 -3.93 3.47
N GLY A 56 26.90 -5.06 3.19
CA GLY A 56 27.09 -5.55 1.82
C GLY A 56 25.78 -6.00 1.19
N ASP A 57 24.92 -6.64 1.99
CA ASP A 57 23.58 -7.05 1.58
C ASP A 57 22.66 -5.84 1.38
N ILE A 58 22.67 -4.88 2.30
CA ILE A 58 21.91 -3.62 2.17
C ILE A 58 22.30 -2.91 0.86
N GLN A 59 23.59 -2.71 0.62
CA GLN A 59 24.08 -2.07 -0.61
C GLN A 59 23.61 -2.82 -1.85
N ARG A 60 23.71 -4.15 -1.87
CA ARG A 60 23.25 -4.97 -2.98
C ARG A 60 21.75 -4.80 -3.23
N MET A 61 20.94 -4.85 -2.17
CA MET A 61 19.49 -4.69 -2.25
C MET A 61 19.09 -3.32 -2.77
N LEU A 62 19.75 -2.26 -2.30
CA LEU A 62 19.50 -0.90 -2.77
C LEU A 62 19.88 -0.71 -4.24
N LEU A 63 20.99 -1.30 -4.70
CA LEU A 63 21.43 -1.19 -6.10
C LEU A 63 20.55 -1.97 -7.09
N GLN A 64 19.94 -3.06 -6.65
CA GLN A 64 19.13 -3.95 -7.51
C GLN A 64 17.63 -3.61 -7.52
N SER A 65 17.17 -2.74 -6.61
CA SER A 65 15.76 -2.41 -6.46
C SER A 65 15.37 -1.16 -7.23
N ASP A 66 14.08 -1.05 -7.57
CA ASP A 66 13.53 0.17 -8.17
C ASP A 66 13.74 1.36 -7.20
N PRO A 67 14.41 2.45 -7.63
CA PRO A 67 14.63 3.63 -6.78
C PRO A 67 13.35 4.21 -6.16
N ARG A 68 12.19 4.03 -6.81
CA ARG A 68 10.89 4.49 -6.29
C ARG A 68 10.42 3.73 -5.04
N ARG A 69 11.02 2.57 -4.76
CA ARG A 69 10.74 1.71 -3.60
C ARG A 69 11.76 1.86 -2.48
N ILE A 70 12.76 2.71 -2.66
CA ILE A 70 13.82 2.94 -1.68
C ILE A 70 13.54 4.26 -0.94
N ARG A 71 13.71 4.25 0.38
CA ARG A 71 13.68 5.43 1.25
C ARG A 71 14.95 5.43 2.09
N GLN A 72 15.66 6.56 2.07
CA GLN A 72 16.79 6.79 2.96
C GLN A 72 16.38 7.83 3.99
N VAL A 73 16.38 7.44 5.25
CA VAL A 73 15.86 8.26 6.35
C VAL A 73 16.92 8.40 7.45
N PRO A 74 16.78 9.36 8.37
CA PRO A 74 17.63 9.43 9.55
C PRO A 74 17.62 8.11 10.35
N ARG A 75 18.72 7.81 11.05
CA ARG A 75 18.92 6.51 11.74
C ARG A 75 17.83 6.27 12.80
N GLU A 76 17.44 7.32 13.50
CA GLU A 76 16.38 7.31 14.50
C GLU A 76 15.07 6.73 13.96
N SER A 77 14.67 7.11 12.73
CA SER A 77 13.43 6.60 12.11
C SER A 77 13.52 5.11 11.78
N VAL A 78 14.70 4.60 11.43
CA VAL A 78 14.89 3.15 11.19
C VAL A 78 14.88 2.37 12.51
N VAL A 79 15.44 2.93 13.58
CA VAL A 79 15.41 2.31 14.92
C VAL A 79 13.98 2.23 15.47
N GLU A 80 13.18 3.27 15.26
CA GLU A 80 11.75 3.24 15.62
C GLU A 80 10.99 2.15 14.86
N LEU A 81 11.25 1.99 13.56
CA LEU A 81 10.67 0.91 12.76
C LEU A 81 11.22 -0.47 13.13
N GLU A 82 12.46 -0.56 13.59
CA GLU A 82 13.07 -1.80 14.09
C GLU A 82 12.28 -2.36 15.27
N GLU A 83 11.88 -1.51 16.22
CA GLU A 83 11.11 -1.93 17.39
C GLU A 83 9.76 -2.54 16.97
N VAL A 84 9.04 -1.87 16.06
CA VAL A 84 7.79 -2.38 15.47
C VAL A 84 8.02 -3.71 14.75
N CYS A 85 9.12 -3.82 13.99
CA CYS A 85 9.47 -5.01 13.23
C CYS A 85 9.81 -6.20 14.14
N ARG A 86 10.62 -5.97 15.19
CA ARG A 86 11.09 -6.98 16.14
C ARG A 86 10.00 -7.50 17.05
N ARG A 87 9.02 -6.66 17.40
CA ARG A 87 7.84 -7.07 18.17
C ARG A 87 6.89 -8.01 17.39
N GLN A 88 7.34 -8.58 16.25
CA GLN A 88 6.60 -9.47 15.35
C GLN A 88 5.14 -9.03 15.16
N GLY A 89 4.87 -8.07 14.26
CA GLY A 89 3.51 -7.85 13.71
C GLY A 89 2.35 -8.05 14.71
N SER A 90 2.48 -7.50 15.92
CA SER A 90 1.79 -7.95 17.15
C SER A 90 0.29 -7.64 17.22
N TYR A 91 -0.35 -7.30 16.10
CA TYR A 91 -1.80 -7.27 16.02
C TYR A 91 -2.31 -8.59 15.46
N GLY A 92 -2.32 -9.62 16.33
CA GLY A 92 -3.27 -10.73 16.36
C GLY A 92 -3.51 -11.57 15.09
N HIS A 93 -4.26 -12.67 15.28
CA HIS A 93 -4.75 -13.53 14.20
C HIS A 93 -5.74 -12.81 13.24
N GLU A 94 -6.10 -11.55 13.56
CA GLU A 94 -7.14 -10.74 12.92
C GLU A 94 -6.62 -9.91 11.72
N PHE A 95 -5.31 -9.64 11.65
CA PHE A 95 -4.69 -8.84 10.58
C PHE A 95 -3.87 -9.69 9.59
N ARG A 96 -4.45 -10.80 9.12
CA ARG A 96 -3.87 -11.63 8.05
C ARG A 96 -3.82 -10.85 6.72
N GLY A 97 -2.74 -10.07 6.51
CA GLY A 97 -2.42 -9.52 5.18
C GLY A 97 -1.96 -8.06 5.10
N GLY A 98 -1.63 -7.39 6.20
CA GLY A 98 -1.06 -6.02 6.12
C GLY A 98 -0.16 -5.63 7.28
N LEU A 99 0.48 -4.47 7.14
CA LEU A 99 1.35 -3.86 8.15
C LEU A 99 0.48 -3.40 9.33
N GLY A 100 0.25 -4.30 10.29
CA GLY A 100 -0.66 -4.09 11.42
C GLY A 100 -0.05 -3.25 12.54
N PHE A 101 0.37 -2.03 12.26
CA PHE A 101 0.94 -1.12 13.27
C PHE A 101 0.57 0.34 13.01
N ILE A 102 0.58 1.15 14.06
CA ILE A 102 0.57 2.61 13.97
C ILE A 102 2.00 3.07 13.78
N TYR A 103 2.24 3.88 12.74
CA TYR A 103 3.58 4.33 12.39
C TYR A 103 4.21 5.11 13.57
N PRO A 104 5.46 4.81 13.96
CA PRO A 104 6.12 5.50 15.07
C PRO A 104 6.09 7.02 14.95
N GLY A 105 5.93 7.71 16.07
CA GLY A 105 5.79 9.17 16.08
C GLY A 105 4.42 9.69 15.59
N THR A 106 3.47 8.81 15.25
CA THR A 106 2.07 9.16 14.91
C THR A 106 1.09 8.50 15.87
N LYS A 107 -0.16 8.95 15.87
CA LYS A 107 -1.25 8.36 16.67
C LYS A 107 -2.39 7.84 15.81
N TRP A 108 -2.53 8.32 14.58
CA TRP A 108 -3.62 8.03 13.65
C TRP A 108 -3.16 7.26 12.41
N CYS A 109 -1.86 7.17 12.12
CA CYS A 109 -1.38 6.52 10.90
C CYS A 109 -1.20 5.00 11.06
N GLY A 110 -2.31 4.27 11.11
CA GLY A 110 -2.32 2.80 11.17
C GLY A 110 -3.72 2.23 11.37
N PRO A 111 -3.85 0.94 11.72
CA PRO A 111 -5.14 0.38 12.10
C PRO A 111 -5.64 0.97 13.42
N GLY A 112 -6.82 1.58 13.40
CA GLY A 112 -7.37 2.26 14.57
C GLY A 112 -6.57 3.52 14.93
N THR A 113 -6.63 3.93 16.20
CA THR A 113 -5.90 5.12 16.67
C THR A 113 -5.39 4.91 18.10
N ALA A 114 -4.21 5.47 18.39
CA ALA A 114 -3.64 5.59 19.74
C ALA A 114 -3.95 6.95 20.39
N ALA A 115 -4.70 7.81 19.70
CA ALA A 115 -5.08 9.12 20.18
C ALA A 115 -6.16 9.03 21.27
N THR A 116 -6.02 9.86 22.29
CA THR A 116 -7.00 9.97 23.39
C THR A 116 -8.07 11.02 23.14
N SER A 117 -7.85 11.91 22.16
CA SER A 117 -8.81 12.94 21.73
C SER A 117 -8.53 13.34 20.28
N TYR A 118 -9.45 14.07 19.66
CA TYR A 118 -9.30 14.53 18.27
C TYR A 118 -8.00 15.31 18.03
N ASP A 119 -7.60 16.18 18.95
CA ASP A 119 -6.40 17.03 18.81
C ASP A 119 -5.13 16.38 19.34
N ASP A 120 -5.22 15.13 19.81
CA ASP A 120 -4.08 14.37 20.27
C ASP A 120 -3.28 13.81 19.09
N LEU A 121 -2.26 14.58 18.67
CA LEU A 121 -1.36 14.24 17.57
C LEU A 121 0.02 13.82 18.11
N GLY A 122 0.69 12.95 17.36
CA GLY A 122 2.07 12.53 17.61
C GLY A 122 3.13 13.57 17.21
N GLN A 123 4.39 13.18 17.33
CA GLN A 123 5.55 13.99 16.93
C GLN A 123 5.50 14.42 15.46
N HIS A 124 5.05 13.53 14.57
CA HIS A 124 4.85 13.82 13.15
C HIS A 124 3.48 14.47 12.92
N ALA A 125 3.18 15.56 13.63
CA ALA A 125 1.84 16.14 13.71
C ALA A 125 1.23 16.54 12.35
N ARG A 126 2.06 16.87 11.36
CA ARG A 126 1.60 17.25 10.02
C ARG A 126 1.07 16.04 9.25
N GLU A 127 1.80 14.94 9.29
CA GLU A 127 1.45 13.66 8.68
C GLU A 127 0.29 13.01 9.43
N ASP A 128 0.33 13.07 10.76
CA ASP A 128 -0.67 12.50 11.65
C ASP A 128 -2.04 13.16 11.46
N ARG A 129 -2.06 14.48 11.18
CA ARG A 129 -3.28 15.17 10.78
C ARG A 129 -3.86 14.63 9.46
N CYS A 130 -3.03 14.30 8.48
CA CYS A 130 -3.51 13.68 7.24
C CYS A 130 -4.20 12.33 7.51
N CYS A 131 -3.63 11.53 8.41
CA CYS A 131 -4.20 10.24 8.82
C CYS A 131 -5.50 10.42 9.62
N ARG A 132 -5.52 11.34 10.60
CA ARG A 132 -6.74 11.71 11.34
C ARG A 132 -7.88 12.15 10.42
N GLU A 133 -7.60 12.99 9.44
CA GLU A 133 -8.60 13.44 8.46
C GLU A 133 -9.11 12.29 7.57
N HIS A 134 -8.25 11.31 7.28
CA HIS A 134 -8.62 10.10 6.53
C HIS A 134 -9.51 9.16 7.36
N ASP A 135 -9.18 8.96 8.64
CA ASP A 135 -9.99 8.16 9.59
C ASP A 135 -11.40 8.74 9.78
N MET A 136 -11.53 10.06 9.67
CA MET A 136 -12.82 10.77 9.74
C MET A 136 -13.58 10.80 8.42
N CYS A 137 -13.27 9.89 7.48
CA CYS A 137 -14.00 9.78 6.23
C CYS A 137 -15.50 9.53 6.50
N PRO A 138 -16.42 10.33 5.93
CA PRO A 138 -17.85 10.19 6.20
C PRO A 138 -18.45 8.92 5.59
N ASP A 139 -17.79 8.35 4.58
CA ASP A 139 -18.25 7.17 3.89
C ASP A 139 -17.18 6.07 3.93
N VAL A 140 -17.37 5.16 4.88
CA VAL A 140 -16.52 3.98 5.11
C VAL A 140 -17.35 2.69 5.06
N LEU A 141 -16.63 1.58 4.92
CA LEU A 141 -17.15 0.23 5.04
C LEU A 141 -16.23 -0.53 6.00
N ASN A 142 -16.68 -0.77 7.23
CA ASN A 142 -15.87 -1.47 8.23
C ASN A 142 -15.70 -2.94 7.84
N VAL A 143 -14.75 -3.62 8.48
CA VAL A 143 -14.54 -5.05 8.26
C VAL A 143 -15.82 -5.82 8.59
N GLY A 144 -16.29 -6.65 7.65
CA GLY A 144 -17.52 -7.42 7.77
C GLY A 144 -18.79 -6.68 7.29
N ASP A 145 -18.76 -5.35 7.17
CA ASP A 145 -19.93 -4.60 6.73
C ASP A 145 -20.28 -4.89 5.26
N CYS A 146 -21.57 -4.98 4.98
CA CYS A 146 -22.12 -5.06 3.63
C CYS A 146 -23.11 -3.91 3.38
N ARG A 147 -22.85 -3.06 2.39
CA ARG A 147 -23.73 -1.95 2.00
C ARG A 147 -23.56 -1.63 0.51
N ARG A 148 -24.67 -1.28 -0.16
CA ARG A 148 -24.69 -0.90 -1.59
C ARG A 148 -24.08 -1.97 -2.52
N GLY A 149 -24.34 -3.24 -2.22
CA GLY A 149 -23.83 -4.37 -3.02
C GLY A 149 -22.34 -4.70 -2.80
N LEU A 150 -21.65 -3.96 -1.93
CA LEU A 150 -20.27 -4.23 -1.53
C LEU A 150 -20.23 -4.85 -0.13
N CYS A 151 -19.35 -5.84 0.06
CA CYS A 151 -19.02 -6.39 1.37
C CYS A 151 -17.52 -6.25 1.62
N ASN A 152 -17.12 -5.67 2.75
CA ASN A 152 -15.70 -5.58 3.09
C ASN A 152 -15.24 -6.87 3.78
N ARG A 153 -14.68 -7.79 2.97
CA ARG A 153 -14.08 -9.04 3.46
C ARG A 153 -12.57 -8.92 3.74
N GLY A 154 -12.04 -7.69 3.69
CA GLY A 154 -10.64 -7.41 4.00
C GLY A 154 -10.37 -7.37 5.50
N THR A 155 -9.11 -7.13 5.87
CA THR A 155 -8.68 -6.98 7.28
C THR A 155 -8.62 -5.54 7.75
N PHE A 156 -9.00 -4.59 6.90
CA PHE A 156 -8.97 -3.16 7.21
C PHE A 156 -10.24 -2.49 6.72
N THR A 157 -10.62 -1.39 7.37
CA THR A 157 -11.68 -0.49 6.91
C THR A 157 -11.38 0.01 5.50
N ARG A 158 -12.41 0.07 4.67
CA ARG A 158 -12.34 0.65 3.32
C ARG A 158 -12.99 2.03 3.36
N SER A 159 -12.38 3.00 2.69
CA SER A 159 -12.89 4.37 2.61
C SER A 159 -13.33 4.71 1.18
N HIS A 160 -14.13 5.76 1.04
CA HIS A 160 -14.46 6.32 -0.28
C HIS A 160 -13.20 6.74 -1.04
N CYS A 161 -13.18 6.58 -2.36
CA CYS A 161 -12.03 6.93 -3.19
C CYS A 161 -11.62 8.41 -3.10
N ASP A 162 -12.56 9.31 -2.82
CA ASP A 162 -12.23 10.72 -2.57
C ASP A 162 -11.46 10.93 -1.27
N CYS A 163 -11.75 10.16 -0.21
CA CYS A 163 -11.00 10.21 1.04
C CYS A 163 -9.57 9.73 0.82
N ASP A 164 -9.40 8.61 0.12
CA ASP A 164 -8.08 8.10 -0.26
C ASP A 164 -7.32 9.08 -1.16
N ALA A 165 -7.99 9.74 -2.10
CA ALA A 165 -7.35 10.74 -2.96
C ALA A 165 -6.92 11.98 -2.17
N ARG A 166 -7.74 12.46 -1.22
CA ARG A 166 -7.38 13.58 -0.33
C ARG A 166 -6.23 13.22 0.58
N PHE A 167 -6.24 12.03 1.18
CA PHE A 167 -5.15 11.56 2.04
C PHE A 167 -3.82 11.53 1.28
N ARG A 168 -3.81 10.96 0.07
CA ARG A 168 -2.64 10.94 -0.81
C ARG A 168 -2.11 12.35 -1.08
N ARG A 169 -2.99 13.28 -1.45
CA ARG A 169 -2.62 14.68 -1.73
C ARG A 169 -2.13 15.40 -0.48
N CYS A 170 -2.69 15.11 0.70
CA CYS A 170 -2.24 15.67 1.97
C CYS A 170 -0.80 15.26 2.27
N LEU A 171 -0.47 13.96 2.13
CA LEU A 171 0.91 13.47 2.28
C LEU A 171 1.86 14.06 1.22
N GLN A 172 1.41 14.17 -0.03
CA GLN A 172 2.20 14.81 -1.09
C GLN A 172 2.46 16.30 -0.81
N ALA A 173 1.46 17.01 -0.27
CA ALA A 173 1.62 18.41 0.13
C ALA A 173 2.54 18.54 1.37
N ALA A 174 2.52 17.54 2.25
CA ALA A 174 3.45 17.44 3.38
C ALA A 174 4.90 17.36 2.88
N ASN A 175 5.16 16.47 1.94
CA ASN A 175 6.44 16.29 1.24
C ASN A 175 7.66 16.16 2.19
N THR A 176 7.46 15.55 3.36
CA THR A 176 8.54 15.18 4.28
C THR A 176 8.95 13.73 4.02
N GLU A 177 10.10 13.28 4.54
CA GLU A 177 10.49 11.87 4.47
C GLU A 177 9.47 10.94 5.14
N THR A 178 8.91 11.35 6.28
CA THR A 178 7.84 10.62 6.96
C THR A 178 6.59 10.52 6.08
N ALA A 179 6.14 11.62 5.48
CA ALA A 179 4.97 11.63 4.61
C ALA A 179 5.17 10.73 3.39
N ASN A 180 6.36 10.78 2.79
CA ASN A 180 6.71 9.96 1.63
C ASN A 180 6.81 8.47 1.99
N THR A 181 7.27 8.15 3.19
CA THR A 181 7.31 6.79 3.71
C THR A 181 5.91 6.26 3.98
N LEU A 182 5.05 7.02 4.67
CA LEU A 182 3.65 6.67 4.91
C LEU A 182 2.89 6.44 3.61
N GLY A 183 3.05 7.34 2.63
CA GLY A 183 2.43 7.20 1.32
C GLY A 183 2.88 5.94 0.58
N ALA A 184 4.17 5.63 0.62
CA ALA A 184 4.70 4.40 0.02
C ALA A 184 4.15 3.15 0.72
N ILE A 185 4.10 3.14 2.05
CA ILE A 185 3.52 2.04 2.83
C ILE A 185 2.05 1.82 2.43
N PHE A 186 1.23 2.87 2.47
CA PHE A 186 -0.22 2.74 2.27
C PHE A 186 -0.60 2.36 0.83
N TYR A 187 -0.10 3.09 -0.17
CA TYR A 187 -0.53 2.93 -1.57
C TYR A 187 0.31 1.93 -2.36
N ASN A 188 1.58 1.75 -2.00
CA ASN A 188 2.51 0.93 -2.78
C ASN A 188 2.73 -0.45 -2.13
N VAL A 189 2.87 -0.54 -0.80
CA VAL A 189 3.02 -1.82 -0.06
C VAL A 189 1.69 -2.46 0.24
N VAL A 190 0.82 -1.81 1.03
CA VAL A 190 -0.49 -2.36 1.41
C VAL A 190 -1.43 -2.42 0.20
N GLN A 191 -1.26 -1.49 -0.75
CA GLN A 191 -2.07 -1.42 -1.97
C GLN A 191 -3.55 -1.35 -1.65
N VAL A 192 -3.92 -0.36 -0.84
CA VAL A 192 -5.30 -0.14 -0.45
C VAL A 192 -6.23 -0.04 -1.67
N THR A 193 -7.42 -0.61 -1.52
CA THR A 193 -8.53 -0.42 -2.44
C THR A 193 -9.53 0.49 -1.77
N CYS A 194 -10.13 1.38 -2.54
CA CYS A 194 -11.22 2.24 -2.12
C CYS A 194 -12.50 1.81 -2.82
N PHE A 195 -13.63 2.40 -2.45
CA PHE A 195 -14.89 2.23 -3.18
C PHE A 195 -15.45 3.57 -3.65
N GLN A 196 -16.19 3.53 -4.75
CA GLN A 196 -16.94 4.67 -5.27
C GLN A 196 -18.12 4.18 -6.11
N GLU A 197 -19.05 5.09 -6.37
CA GLU A 197 -20.09 4.86 -7.36
C GLU A 197 -19.48 4.80 -8.77
N ARG A 198 -19.99 3.89 -9.61
CA ARG A 198 -19.64 3.83 -11.01
C ARG A 198 -20.14 5.09 -11.72
N SER A 199 -19.41 5.55 -12.74
CA SER A 199 -19.89 6.64 -13.60
C SER A 199 -21.31 6.35 -14.09
N PRO A 200 -22.19 7.38 -14.19
CA PRO A 200 -23.55 7.19 -14.64
C PRO A 200 -23.59 6.44 -15.96
N CYS A 201 -24.56 5.52 -16.12
CA CYS A 201 -24.77 4.82 -17.38
C CYS A 201 -24.78 5.78 -18.57
N SER A 202 -24.23 5.37 -19.71
CA SER A 202 -24.39 6.11 -20.95
C SER A 202 -25.88 6.19 -21.34
N ALA A 203 -26.25 7.15 -22.21
CA ALA A 203 -27.61 7.26 -22.71
C ALA A 203 -28.10 5.95 -23.37
N HIS A 204 -27.19 5.22 -24.04
CA HIS A 204 -27.49 3.92 -24.64
C HIS A 204 -27.80 2.84 -23.61
N GLN A 205 -27.10 2.83 -22.46
CA GLN A 205 -27.36 1.89 -21.37
C GLN A 205 -28.68 2.14 -20.64
N ARG A 206 -29.24 3.36 -20.75
CA ARG A 206 -30.53 3.74 -20.15
C ARG A 206 -31.73 3.50 -21.07
N ALA A 207 -31.50 3.24 -22.35
CA ALA A 207 -32.58 3.13 -23.34
C ALA A 207 -33.48 1.93 -23.03
N GLY A 208 -34.77 2.20 -22.79
CA GLY A 208 -35.78 1.17 -22.52
C GLY A 208 -36.03 0.85 -21.05
N TYR A 209 -35.34 1.50 -20.10
CA TYR A 209 -35.56 1.33 -18.66
C TYR A 209 -36.22 2.57 -18.04
N ASN A 210 -37.09 2.37 -17.05
CA ASN A 210 -37.66 3.45 -16.24
C ASN A 210 -36.64 3.99 -15.21
N GLN A 211 -36.97 5.08 -14.52
CA GLN A 211 -36.03 5.76 -13.63
C GLN A 211 -35.53 4.88 -12.47
N THR A 212 -36.40 4.11 -11.82
CA THR A 212 -36.04 3.20 -10.72
C THR A 212 -35.14 2.06 -11.19
N GLU A 213 -35.38 1.54 -12.39
CA GLU A 213 -34.53 0.54 -13.03
C GLU A 213 -33.16 1.12 -13.38
N GLN A 214 -33.12 2.35 -13.90
CA GLN A 214 -31.87 3.06 -14.17
C GLN A 214 -31.07 3.29 -12.89
N GLU A 215 -31.68 3.73 -11.80
CA GLU A 215 -31.00 3.89 -10.51
C GLU A 215 -30.40 2.57 -10.01
N THR A 216 -31.12 1.46 -10.15
CA THR A 216 -30.63 0.13 -9.74
C THR A 216 -29.47 -0.38 -10.62
N ILE A 217 -29.55 -0.16 -11.94
CA ILE A 217 -28.55 -0.62 -12.91
C ILE A 217 -27.29 0.28 -12.87
N CYS A 218 -27.47 1.57 -12.60
CA CYS A 218 -26.44 2.60 -12.79
C CYS A 218 -25.79 3.07 -11.49
N ALA A 219 -26.46 3.01 -10.34
CA ALA A 219 -25.87 3.35 -9.03
C ALA A 219 -25.07 2.18 -8.44
N GLN A 220 -24.31 1.48 -9.28
CA GLN A 220 -23.49 0.35 -8.86
C GLN A 220 -22.23 0.85 -8.18
N TRP A 221 -22.00 0.42 -6.96
CA TRP A 221 -20.79 0.70 -6.21
C TRP A 221 -19.76 -0.39 -6.52
N GLN A 222 -18.51 0.01 -6.71
CA GLN A 222 -17.42 -0.90 -7.01
C GLN A 222 -16.19 -0.61 -6.18
N TYR A 223 -15.42 -1.66 -5.88
CA TYR A 223 -14.05 -1.48 -5.41
C TYR A 223 -13.12 -1.15 -6.57
N GLN A 224 -12.11 -0.34 -6.29
CA GLN A 224 -11.00 -0.13 -7.21
C GLN A 224 -9.69 0.06 -6.45
N PRO A 225 -8.54 -0.30 -7.04
CA PRO A 225 -7.24 0.03 -6.45
C PRO A 225 -7.05 1.55 -6.35
N SER A 226 -6.57 2.03 -5.22
CA SER A 226 -6.20 3.44 -5.08
C SER A 226 -4.95 3.75 -5.91
N GLU A 227 -4.85 4.99 -6.41
CA GLU A 227 -3.67 5.43 -7.17
C GLU A 227 -2.38 5.27 -6.36
N LYS A 228 -1.30 4.88 -7.03
CA LYS A 228 0.02 4.73 -6.40
C LYS A 228 0.55 6.06 -5.86
N TYR A 229 1.28 5.99 -4.77
CA TYR A 229 1.93 7.16 -4.19
C TYR A 229 3.24 7.45 -4.93
N VAL A 230 3.36 8.70 -5.39
CA VAL A 230 4.59 9.25 -5.95
C VAL A 230 4.90 10.54 -5.16
N PRO A 231 6.09 10.66 -4.55
CA PRO A 231 6.52 11.89 -3.89
C PRO A 231 6.43 13.09 -4.82
N SER A 232 6.06 14.26 -4.29
CA SER A 232 6.14 15.50 -5.03
C SER A 232 7.61 15.89 -5.27
N GLN A 233 7.92 16.51 -6.40
CA GLN A 233 9.26 17.03 -6.60
C GLN A 233 9.58 18.10 -5.53
N PRO A 234 10.84 18.21 -5.09
CA PRO A 234 11.26 19.31 -4.24
C PRO A 234 10.86 20.62 -4.91
N ARG A 235 10.19 21.52 -4.19
CA ARG A 235 9.98 22.88 -4.69
C ARG A 235 11.36 23.53 -4.79
N THR A 236 11.89 23.67 -5.98
CA THR A 236 13.05 24.53 -6.25
C THR A 236 12.64 25.96 -5.93
N SER A 237 13.05 26.48 -4.77
CA SER A 237 12.95 27.90 -4.44
C SER A 237 14.04 28.67 -5.15
#